data_AF-A0AAW5EUW9-F1
#
_entry.id   AF-A0AAW5EUW9-F1
#
_cell.length_a   1.000
_cell.length_b   1.000
_cell.length_c   1.000
_cell.angle_alpha   90.00
_cell.angle_beta   90.00
_cell.angle_gamma   90.00
#
_symmetry.space_group_name_H-M   'P 1'
#
loop_
_entity.id
_entity.type
_entity.pdbx_description
1 polymer ?
#
loop_
_entity_poly.entity_id
_entity_poly.type
_entity_poly.pdbx_seq_one_letter_code
_entity_poly.pdbx_strand_id
1 'polypeptide(L)'
;SVQGSNRDAGWDSVIRINADEAFFFHHHKAATEQAVVAFYITESENPDSIKSMARCARENARVLRPLISTEMWMHLNVFTRWVVDLGPEDVVASYLSALCTRLKQDCQTHFGITEGTLYRDQAWQFYSLGKNLERADQITRLIDIKYHTLLP
;
A
#
# COMPACT_ATOMS: atom_id res chain seq x y z
N SER A 1 -4.38 -30.91 -13.69
CA SER A 1 -3.93 -29.67 -14.34
C SER A 1 -4.96 -28.51 -14.29
N VAL A 2 -5.91 -28.51 -13.34
CA VAL A 2 -6.99 -27.48 -13.24
C VAL A 2 -6.72 -26.41 -12.16
N GLN A 3 -5.59 -26.49 -11.44
CA GLN A 3 -5.27 -25.55 -10.34
C GLN A 3 -4.54 -24.26 -10.78
N GLY A 4 -4.17 -24.12 -12.06
CA GLY A 4 -3.46 -22.94 -12.58
C GLY A 4 -4.36 -21.75 -12.88
N SER A 5 -5.52 -21.97 -13.52
CA SER A 5 -6.35 -20.86 -14.02
C SER A 5 -7.04 -20.03 -12.94
N ASN A 6 -7.28 -20.61 -11.76
CA ASN A 6 -8.01 -19.93 -10.68
C ASN A 6 -7.12 -19.00 -9.84
N ARG A 7 -5.79 -19.19 -9.86
CA ARG A 7 -4.84 -18.29 -9.18
C ARG A 7 -4.55 -17.04 -9.99
N ASP A 8 -4.41 -17.18 -11.31
CA ASP A 8 -4.19 -16.06 -12.23
C ASP A 8 -5.40 -15.11 -12.27
N ALA A 9 -6.63 -15.66 -12.18
CA ALA A 9 -7.86 -14.87 -12.01
C ALA A 9 -7.89 -14.06 -10.70
N GLY A 10 -7.22 -14.57 -9.65
CA GLY A 10 -7.12 -13.87 -8.37
C GLY A 10 -6.23 -12.63 -8.44
N TRP A 11 -5.09 -12.72 -9.14
CA TRP A 11 -4.15 -11.60 -9.26
C TRP A 11 -4.65 -10.49 -10.19
N ASP A 12 -5.38 -10.84 -11.25
CA ASP A 12 -6.12 -9.87 -12.08
C ASP A 12 -7.10 -9.05 -11.22
N SER A 13 -7.83 -9.71 -10.32
CA SER A 13 -8.77 -9.01 -9.44
C SER A 13 -8.10 -7.95 -8.58
N VAL A 14 -6.88 -8.19 -8.09
CA VAL A 14 -6.12 -7.22 -7.27
C VAL A 14 -5.83 -5.94 -8.05
N ILE A 15 -5.43 -6.06 -9.31
CA ILE A 15 -5.16 -4.90 -10.18
C ILE A 15 -6.45 -4.11 -10.41
N ARG A 16 -7.55 -4.82 -10.69
CA ARG A 16 -8.87 -4.23 -10.94
C ARG A 16 -9.42 -3.49 -9.71
N ILE A 17 -9.16 -3.97 -8.49
CA ILE A 17 -9.58 -3.26 -7.25
C ILE A 17 -8.97 -1.88 -7.16
N ASN A 18 -7.73 -1.74 -7.60
CA ASN A 18 -7.02 -0.48 -7.52
C ASN A 18 -7.19 0.37 -8.80
N ALA A 19 -7.92 -0.14 -9.80
CA ALA A 19 -8.12 0.52 -11.10
C ALA A 19 -6.79 0.82 -11.84
N ASP A 20 -5.80 -0.07 -11.68
CA ASP A 20 -4.44 0.12 -12.18
C ASP A 20 -4.17 -0.61 -13.50
N GLU A 21 -5.19 -1.20 -14.15
CA GLU A 21 -5.02 -2.08 -15.31
C GLU A 21 -4.23 -1.40 -16.44
N ALA A 22 -4.57 -0.14 -16.74
CA ALA A 22 -3.91 0.61 -17.81
C ALA A 22 -2.41 0.80 -17.54
N PHE A 23 -2.04 1.14 -16.31
CA PHE A 23 -0.64 1.37 -15.94
C PHE A 23 0.13 0.05 -15.79
N PHE A 24 -0.50 -0.97 -15.20
CA PHE A 24 0.08 -2.30 -15.08
C PHE A 24 0.36 -2.92 -16.45
N PHE A 25 -0.62 -3.00 -17.34
CA PHE A 25 -0.47 -3.67 -18.64
C PHE A 25 0.38 -2.88 -19.65
N HIS A 26 0.67 -1.60 -19.37
CA HIS A 26 1.69 -0.85 -20.11
C HIS A 26 3.11 -1.38 -19.83
N HIS A 27 3.37 -1.86 -18.61
CA HIS A 27 4.70 -2.30 -18.16
C HIS A 27 4.84 -3.83 -18.09
N HIS A 28 3.74 -4.54 -17.87
CA HIS A 28 3.69 -5.99 -17.65
C HIS A 28 2.79 -6.68 -18.66
N LYS A 29 3.23 -7.83 -19.18
CA LYS A 29 2.48 -8.58 -20.22
C LYS A 29 1.33 -9.42 -19.65
N ALA A 30 1.41 -9.80 -18.37
CA ALA A 30 0.45 -10.68 -17.72
C ALA A 30 0.42 -10.42 -16.22
N ALA A 31 -0.77 -10.57 -15.61
CA ALA A 31 -1.00 -10.46 -14.17
C ALA A 31 -0.56 -11.72 -13.41
N THR A 32 0.73 -12.07 -13.51
CA THR A 32 1.28 -13.18 -12.71
C THR A 32 1.49 -12.73 -11.26
N GLU A 33 1.48 -13.69 -10.33
CA GLU A 33 1.79 -13.43 -8.91
C GLU A 33 3.04 -12.57 -8.73
N GLN A 34 4.14 -12.96 -9.39
CA GLN A 34 5.41 -12.26 -9.30
C GLN A 34 5.32 -10.81 -9.83
N ALA A 35 4.64 -10.60 -10.96
CA ALA A 35 4.51 -9.28 -11.56
C ALA A 35 3.65 -8.36 -10.68
N VAL A 36 2.49 -8.84 -10.20
CA VAL A 36 1.60 -8.04 -9.35
C VAL A 36 2.24 -7.69 -8.01
N VAL A 37 2.94 -8.65 -7.40
CA VAL A 37 3.65 -8.40 -6.12
C VAL A 37 4.80 -7.41 -6.32
N ALA A 38 5.61 -7.56 -7.36
CA ALA A 38 6.68 -6.61 -7.64
C ALA A 38 6.13 -5.20 -7.91
N PHE A 39 5.09 -5.11 -8.73
CA PHE A 39 4.41 -3.87 -9.10
C PHE A 39 3.89 -3.09 -7.89
N TYR A 40 3.23 -3.75 -6.93
CA TYR A 40 2.68 -3.08 -5.74
C TYR A 40 3.70 -2.87 -4.62
N ILE A 41 4.82 -3.59 -4.57
CA ILE A 41 5.75 -3.48 -3.43
C ILE A 41 7.03 -2.74 -3.80
N THR A 42 7.75 -3.20 -4.84
CA THR A 42 9.16 -2.82 -5.06
C THR A 42 9.40 -1.92 -6.27
N GLU A 43 8.51 -1.92 -7.26
CA GLU A 43 8.67 -1.13 -8.48
C GLU A 43 8.53 0.37 -8.23
N SER A 44 9.62 1.11 -8.43
CA SER A 44 9.63 2.57 -8.22
C SER A 44 8.97 3.36 -9.34
N GLU A 45 8.76 2.74 -10.51
CA GLU A 45 8.01 3.37 -11.62
C GLU A 45 6.51 3.45 -11.31
N ASN A 46 5.99 2.55 -10.47
CA ASN A 46 4.64 2.65 -9.94
C ASN A 46 4.62 3.65 -8.77
N PRO A 47 3.95 4.82 -8.89
CA PRO A 47 3.84 5.79 -7.80
C PRO A 47 3.05 5.24 -6.60
N ASP A 48 2.18 4.26 -6.84
CA ASP A 48 1.32 3.62 -5.85
C ASP A 48 1.94 2.34 -5.27
N SER A 49 3.22 2.05 -5.59
CA SER A 49 3.94 0.99 -4.91
C SER A 49 4.27 1.39 -3.47
N ILE A 50 4.35 0.42 -2.56
CA ILE A 50 4.68 0.65 -1.16
C ILE A 50 6.03 1.39 -1.03
N LYS A 51 7.01 1.06 -1.88
CA LYS A 51 8.30 1.77 -1.92
C LYS A 51 8.15 3.24 -2.30
N SER A 52 7.38 3.54 -3.34
CA SER A 52 7.11 4.91 -3.77
C SER A 52 6.30 5.69 -2.73
N MET A 53 5.21 5.12 -2.22
CA MET A 53 4.37 5.72 -1.18
C MET A 53 5.14 5.98 0.12
N ALA A 54 6.02 5.07 0.56
CA ALA A 54 6.84 5.29 1.74
C ALA A 54 7.80 6.48 1.56
N ARG A 55 8.42 6.60 0.38
CA ARG A 55 9.26 7.77 0.03
C ARG A 55 8.44 9.07 0.06
N CYS A 56 7.27 9.08 -0.57
CA CYS A 56 6.37 10.24 -0.59
C CYS A 56 5.92 10.63 0.82
N ALA A 57 5.50 9.66 1.64
CA ALA A 57 5.10 9.89 3.03
C ALA A 57 6.23 10.49 3.87
N ARG A 58 7.46 9.98 3.72
CA ARG A 58 8.64 10.53 4.40
C ARG A 58 8.96 11.95 3.96
N GLU A 59 8.89 12.25 2.66
CA GLU A 59 9.12 13.61 2.16
C GLU A 59 8.05 14.59 2.65
N ASN A 60 6.78 14.18 2.66
CA ASN A 60 5.69 14.96 3.26
C ASN A 60 5.96 15.22 4.75
N ALA A 61 6.35 14.18 5.50
CA ALA A 61 6.69 14.31 6.91
C ALA A 61 7.91 15.22 7.16
N ARG A 62 8.86 15.26 6.21
CA ARG A 62 10.03 16.15 6.29
C ARG A 62 9.62 17.61 6.17
N VAL A 63 8.71 17.92 5.25
CA VAL A 63 8.16 19.27 5.08
C VAL A 63 7.31 19.67 6.28
N LEU A 64 6.51 18.74 6.80
CA LEU A 64 5.63 18.95 7.95
C LEU A 64 6.33 18.76 9.30
N ARG A 65 7.67 18.70 9.34
CA ARG A 65 8.43 18.38 10.56
C ARG A 65 8.06 19.24 11.78
N PRO A 66 7.75 20.56 11.65
CA PRO A 66 7.30 21.37 12.78
C PRO A 66 5.90 21.04 13.32
N LEU A 67 5.08 20.33 12.53
CA LEU A 67 3.67 20.05 12.81
C LEU A 67 3.42 18.60 13.28
N ILE A 68 4.39 17.71 13.10
CA ILE A 68 4.28 16.29 13.50
C ILE A 68 5.19 15.97 14.68
N SER A 69 4.84 14.92 15.43
CA SER A 69 5.67 14.46 16.54
C SER A 69 7.02 13.89 16.06
N THR A 70 7.99 13.82 16.97
CA THR A 70 9.30 13.21 16.68
C THR A 70 9.17 11.72 16.43
N GLU A 71 8.25 11.06 17.12
CA GLU A 71 7.92 9.65 17.01
C GLU A 71 7.36 9.33 15.62
N MET A 72 6.43 10.14 15.10
CA MET A 72 5.91 9.98 13.73
C MET A 72 7.04 10.08 12.69
N TRP A 73 7.88 11.10 12.81
CA TRP A 73 9.03 11.30 11.92
C TRP A 73 10.00 10.12 11.97
N MET A 74 10.42 9.70 13.17
CA MET A 74 11.36 8.58 13.34
C MET A 74 10.81 7.29 12.76
N HIS A 75 9.54 6.97 13.06
CA HIS A 75 8.90 5.76 12.55
C HIS A 75 8.85 5.75 11.02
N LEU A 76 8.43 6.86 10.39
CA LEU A 76 8.40 6.96 8.92
C LEU A 76 9.80 6.82 8.31
N ASN A 77 10.84 7.35 8.95
CA ASN A 77 12.22 7.16 8.46
C ASN A 77 12.67 5.71 8.52
N VAL A 78 12.43 5.02 9.64
CA VAL A 78 12.79 3.61 9.82
C VAL A 78 12.01 2.74 8.83
N PHE A 79 10.70 2.93 8.75
CA PHE A 79 9.83 2.21 7.82
C PHE A 79 10.26 2.42 6.37
N THR A 80 10.49 3.68 5.96
CA THR A 80 10.89 3.99 4.58
C THR A 80 12.24 3.38 4.25
N ARG A 81 13.21 3.42 5.16
CA ARG A 81 14.53 2.79 4.95
C ARG A 81 14.35 1.30 4.71
N TRP A 82 13.63 0.62 5.59
CA TRP A 82 13.37 -0.81 5.48
C TRP A 82 12.67 -1.17 4.15
N VAL A 83 11.60 -0.47 3.77
CA VAL A 83 10.89 -0.75 2.52
C VAL A 83 11.74 -0.46 1.29
N VAL A 84 12.55 0.61 1.30
CA VAL A 84 13.40 0.97 0.15
C VAL A 84 14.48 -0.08 -0.09
N ASP A 85 14.97 -0.71 0.99
CA ASP A 85 15.99 -1.76 0.93
C ASP A 85 15.43 -3.11 0.44
N LEU A 86 14.10 -3.29 0.33
CA LEU A 86 13.50 -4.52 -0.20
C LEU A 86 13.90 -4.79 -1.66
N GLY A 87 14.42 -5.98 -1.92
CA GLY A 87 14.79 -6.49 -3.24
C GLY A 87 13.79 -7.50 -3.83
N PRO A 88 14.00 -7.94 -5.08
CA PRO A 88 13.21 -9.00 -5.70
C PRO A 88 13.17 -10.32 -4.90
N GLU A 89 14.25 -10.63 -4.18
CA GLU A 89 14.40 -11.80 -3.32
C GLU A 89 13.53 -11.75 -2.07
N ASP A 90 13.16 -10.56 -1.59
CA ASP A 90 12.35 -10.38 -0.39
C ASP A 90 10.85 -10.54 -0.67
N VAL A 91 10.45 -10.44 -1.94
CA VAL A 91 9.05 -10.45 -2.37
C VAL A 91 8.62 -11.74 -3.05
N VAL A 92 9.45 -12.79 -2.98
CA VAL A 92 9.08 -14.11 -3.50
C VAL A 92 7.94 -14.74 -2.69
N ALA A 93 7.16 -15.61 -3.34
CA ALA A 93 5.95 -16.21 -2.76
C ALA A 93 6.18 -16.88 -1.38
N SER A 94 7.36 -17.46 -1.14
CA SER A 94 7.70 -18.10 0.14
C SER A 94 7.80 -17.12 1.32
N TYR A 95 8.13 -15.85 1.07
CA TYR A 95 8.29 -14.82 2.11
C TYR A 95 7.16 -13.80 2.12
N LEU A 96 6.33 -13.75 1.06
CA LEU A 96 5.28 -12.76 0.88
C LEU A 96 4.32 -12.63 2.08
N SER A 97 3.88 -13.74 2.66
CA SER A 97 2.98 -13.70 3.82
C SER A 97 3.61 -13.03 5.05
N ALA A 98 4.88 -13.33 5.33
CA ALA A 98 5.62 -12.72 6.43
C ALA A 98 5.88 -11.23 6.16
N LEU A 99 6.23 -10.89 4.91
CA LEU A 99 6.40 -9.51 4.46
C LEU A 99 5.10 -8.69 4.62
N CYS A 100 3.96 -9.19 4.12
CA CYS A 100 2.66 -8.55 4.28
C CYS A 100 2.26 -8.38 5.75
N THR A 101 2.59 -9.36 6.59
CA THR A 101 2.37 -9.26 8.04
C THR A 101 3.20 -8.13 8.64
N ARG A 102 4.48 -8.02 8.26
CA ARG A 102 5.36 -6.95 8.73
C ARG A 102 4.88 -5.58 8.25
N LEU A 103 4.57 -5.43 6.96
CA LEU A 103 4.01 -4.20 6.38
C LEU A 103 2.78 -3.74 7.15
N LYS A 104 1.83 -4.65 7.40
CA LYS A 104 0.63 -4.37 8.18
C LYS A 104 0.95 -3.91 9.60
N GLN A 105 1.91 -4.56 10.26
CA GLN A 105 2.34 -4.17 11.61
C GLN A 105 2.91 -2.77 11.62
N ASP A 106 3.84 -2.42 10.71
CA ASP A 106 4.41 -1.07 10.64
C ASP A 106 3.34 0.00 10.34
N CYS A 107 2.38 -0.28 9.46
CA CYS A 107 1.24 0.63 9.23
C CYS A 107 0.39 0.83 10.49
N GLN A 108 0.10 -0.24 11.24
CA GLN A 108 -0.65 -0.15 12.50
C GLN A 108 0.15 0.58 13.60
N THR A 109 1.47 0.38 13.66
CA THR A 109 2.36 1.10 14.56
C THR A 109 2.37 2.59 14.23
N HIS A 110 2.49 2.97 12.94
CA HIS A 110 2.41 4.36 12.52
C HIS A 110 1.07 4.99 12.92
N PHE A 111 -0.04 4.26 12.74
CA PHE A 111 -1.36 4.70 13.16
C PHE A 111 -1.42 4.96 14.68
N GLY A 112 -0.95 4.02 15.50
CA GLY A 112 -0.93 4.16 16.95
C GLY A 112 -0.06 5.34 17.43
N ILE A 113 1.12 5.50 16.83
CA ILE A 113 2.00 6.65 17.11
C ILE A 113 1.29 7.96 16.77
N THR A 114 0.68 8.05 15.59
CA THR A 114 -0.02 9.26 15.14
C THR A 114 -1.18 9.59 16.08
N GLU A 115 -2.03 8.61 16.41
CA GLU A 115 -3.19 8.82 17.28
C GLU A 115 -2.81 9.25 18.71
N GLY A 116 -1.67 8.75 19.21
CA GLY A 116 -1.18 9.02 20.55
C GLY A 116 -0.32 10.28 20.70
N THR A 117 0.30 10.77 19.62
CA THR A 117 1.31 11.84 19.70
C THR A 117 1.01 13.09 18.87
N LEU A 118 0.15 13.01 17.85
CA LEU A 118 -0.19 14.16 17.03
C LEU A 118 -1.06 15.16 17.82
N TYR A 119 -0.69 16.44 17.78
CA TYR A 119 -1.43 17.50 18.46
C TYR A 119 -2.87 17.59 17.95
N ARG A 120 -3.84 17.78 18.86
CA ARG A 120 -5.28 17.84 18.55
C ARG A 120 -5.70 19.23 18.06
N ASP A 121 -5.10 19.66 16.96
CA ASP A 121 -5.34 20.94 16.30
C ASP A 121 -5.91 20.76 14.88
N GLN A 122 -5.69 21.74 14.01
CA GLN A 122 -6.14 21.69 12.61
C GLN A 122 -5.44 20.57 11.81
N ALA A 123 -4.17 20.25 12.12
CA ALA A 123 -3.45 19.17 11.47
C ALA A 123 -4.08 17.81 11.80
N TRP A 124 -4.52 17.61 13.04
CA TRP A 124 -5.30 16.43 13.42
C TRP A 124 -6.60 16.29 12.63
N GLN A 125 -7.34 17.39 12.47
CA GLN A 125 -8.59 17.39 11.72
C GLN A 125 -8.35 17.05 10.24
N PHE A 126 -7.30 17.62 9.64
CA PHE A 126 -6.92 17.34 8.26
C PHE A 126 -6.50 15.87 8.07
N TYR A 127 -5.66 15.34 8.96
CA TYR A 127 -5.28 13.92 8.96
C TYR A 127 -6.51 13.02 9.11
N SER A 128 -7.41 13.34 10.05
CA SER A 128 -8.62 12.56 10.30
C SER A 128 -9.56 12.58 9.09
N LEU A 129 -9.74 13.73 8.45
CA LEU A 129 -10.54 13.84 7.24
C LEU A 129 -9.96 13.00 6.11
N GLY A 130 -8.67 13.16 5.80
CA GLY A 130 -7.98 12.40 4.75
C GLY A 130 -8.07 10.89 4.98
N LYS A 131 -7.81 10.43 6.20
CA LYS A 131 -7.94 9.01 6.59
C LYS A 131 -9.33 8.45 6.32
N ASN A 132 -10.39 9.19 6.67
CA ASN A 132 -11.76 8.72 6.47
C ASN A 132 -12.19 8.79 5.00
N LEU A 133 -11.71 9.77 4.24
CA LEU A 133 -11.95 9.87 2.81
C LEU A 133 -11.32 8.69 2.06
N GLU A 134 -10.04 8.41 2.33
CA GLU A 134 -9.33 7.25 1.76
C GLU A 134 -10.04 5.93 2.10
N ARG A 135 -10.49 5.77 3.35
CA ARG A 135 -11.26 4.60 3.77
C ARG A 135 -12.59 4.47 3.01
N ALA A 136 -13.28 5.58 2.77
CA ALA A 136 -14.53 5.58 2.02
C ALA A 136 -14.31 5.19 0.55
N ASP A 137 -13.24 5.68 -0.07
CA ASP A 137 -12.82 5.30 -1.43
C ASP A 137 -12.53 3.79 -1.52
N GLN A 138 -11.68 3.27 -0.61
CA GLN A 138 -11.34 1.85 -0.55
C GLN A 138 -12.57 0.95 -0.34
N ILE A 139 -13.50 1.34 0.53
CA ILE A 139 -14.75 0.59 0.75
C ILE A 139 -15.60 0.58 -0.52
N THR A 140 -15.64 1.68 -1.27
CA THR A 140 -16.42 1.79 -2.51
C THR A 140 -15.86 0.84 -3.57
N ARG A 141 -14.54 0.84 -3.79
CA ARG A 141 -13.86 -0.09 -4.72
C ARG A 141 -14.06 -1.56 -4.34
N LEU A 142 -13.99 -1.88 -3.04
CA LEU A 142 -14.21 -3.24 -2.55
C LEU A 142 -15.64 -3.74 -2.80
N ILE A 143 -16.63 -2.87 -2.62
CA ILE A 143 -18.05 -3.20 -2.86
C ILE A 143 -18.30 -3.41 -4.36
N ASP A 144 -17.76 -2.55 -5.21
CA ASP A 144 -17.96 -2.57 -6.67
C ASP A 144 -17.56 -3.92 -7.29
N ILE A 145 -16.41 -4.46 -6.90
CA ILE A 145 -15.94 -5.76 -7.42
C ILE A 145 -16.75 -6.93 -6.91
N LYS A 146 -17.18 -6.90 -5.64
CA LYS A 146 -18.09 -7.93 -5.14
C LYS A 146 -19.42 -7.88 -5.89
N TYR A 147 -19.91 -6.68 -6.21
CA TYR A 147 -21.13 -6.52 -7.00
C TYR A 147 -20.98 -7.14 -8.41
N HIS A 148 -19.88 -6.85 -9.10
CA HIS A 148 -19.59 -7.42 -10.43
C HIS A 148 -19.30 -8.93 -10.42
N THR A 149 -18.84 -9.49 -9.31
CA THR A 149 -18.60 -10.94 -9.18
C THR A 149 -19.89 -11.72 -8.86
N LEU A 150 -20.86 -11.08 -8.19
CA LEU A 150 -22.08 -11.74 -7.70
C LEU A 150 -23.27 -11.69 -8.67
N LEU A 151 -23.22 -10.86 -9.71
CA LEU A 151 -24.24 -10.82 -10.75
C LEU A 151 -23.74 -11.55 -12.01
N PRO A 152 -24.52 -12.51 -12.56
CA PRO A 152 -24.17 -13.28 -13.75
C PRO A 152 -24.20 -12.47 -15.04
#